data_AF-A0A2D6MRP6-F1
#
_entry.id   AF-A0A2D6MRP6-F1
#
_cell.length_a   1.000
_cell.length_b   1.000
_cell.length_c   1.000
_cell.angle_alpha   90.00
_cell.angle_beta   90.00
_cell.angle_gamma   90.00
#
_symmetry.space_group_name_H-M   'P 1'
#
loop_
_entity.id
_entity.type
_entity.pdbx_description
1 polymer ?
#
loop_
_entity_poly.entity_id
_entity_poly.type
_entity_poly.pdbx_seq_one_letter_code
_entity_poly.pdbx_strand_id
1 'polypeptide(L)'
;MNRWVRGQSNDPNATVALDDFRRFPSWMWRNQDVVVFLQWLRAFNDAQHFDEAKVGFYGLDLYSLRASMLAVVSYLDRADPPACRKCAGPD
;
A
#
# COMPACT_ATOMS: atom_id res chain seq x y z
N MET A 1 -4.77 -2.50 -6.65
CA MET A 1 -5.06 -3.60 -5.69
C MET A 1 -6.23 -3.37 -4.73
N ASN A 2 -6.10 -2.61 -3.62
CA ASN A 2 -7.18 -2.49 -2.61
C ASN A 2 -8.52 -2.04 -3.21
N ARG A 3 -8.48 -1.00 -4.05
CA ARG A 3 -9.66 -0.53 -4.78
C ARG A 3 -10.24 -1.60 -5.70
N TRP A 4 -9.38 -2.36 -6.38
CA TRP A 4 -9.80 -3.43 -7.28
C TRP A 4 -10.52 -4.56 -6.52
N VAL A 5 -9.95 -5.07 -5.42
CA VAL A 5 -10.61 -6.13 -4.63
C VAL A 5 -11.95 -5.68 -4.02
N ARG A 6 -12.16 -4.36 -3.84
CA ARG A 6 -13.44 -3.78 -3.38
C ARG A 6 -14.40 -3.37 -4.50
N GLY A 7 -14.00 -3.47 -5.77
CA GLY A 7 -14.84 -3.16 -6.93
C GLY A 7 -14.90 -1.68 -7.29
N GLN A 8 -13.90 -0.95 -6.86
CA GLN A 8 -13.79 0.50 -6.97
C GLN A 8 -12.67 0.91 -7.96
N SER A 9 -12.24 -0.02 -8.81
CA SER A 9 -11.23 0.18 -9.86
C SER A 9 -11.77 -0.31 -11.20
N ASN A 10 -11.31 0.30 -12.29
CA ASN A 10 -11.61 -0.12 -13.65
C ASN A 10 -10.57 -1.12 -14.21
N ASP A 11 -9.63 -1.58 -13.38
CA ASP A 11 -8.63 -2.56 -13.82
C ASP A 11 -9.35 -3.88 -14.21
N PRO A 12 -9.06 -4.43 -15.41
CA PRO A 12 -9.82 -5.55 -15.95
C PRO A 12 -9.54 -6.87 -15.21
N ASN A 13 -8.42 -7.00 -14.50
CA ASN A 13 -8.06 -8.22 -13.76
C ASN A 13 -7.02 -7.94 -12.66
N ALA A 14 -6.80 -8.93 -11.80
CA ALA A 14 -5.85 -8.87 -10.69
C ALA A 14 -4.41 -8.57 -11.14
N THR A 15 -3.97 -9.09 -12.29
CA THR A 15 -2.62 -8.86 -12.83
C THR A 15 -2.41 -7.39 -13.17
N VAL A 16 -3.36 -6.76 -13.87
CA VAL A 16 -3.29 -5.32 -14.17
C VAL A 16 -3.38 -4.50 -12.89
N ALA A 17 -4.26 -4.89 -11.96
CA ALA A 17 -4.37 -4.21 -10.66
C ALA A 17 -3.09 -4.31 -9.78
N LEU A 18 -2.20 -5.26 -10.09
CA LEU A 18 -0.89 -5.49 -9.47
C LEU A 18 0.25 -4.75 -10.18
N ASP A 19 0.08 -4.34 -11.44
CA ASP A 19 1.14 -3.70 -12.24
C ASP A 19 1.52 -2.29 -11.76
N ASP A 20 0.61 -1.62 -11.07
CA ASP A 20 0.87 -0.35 -10.38
C ASP A 20 1.78 -0.54 -9.15
N PHE A 21 1.96 -1.77 -8.68
CA PHE A 21 2.78 -2.09 -7.52
C PHE A 21 4.23 -2.37 -7.92
N ARG A 22 4.93 -1.31 -8.34
CA ARG A 22 6.31 -1.39 -8.84
C ARG A 22 7.40 -1.17 -7.79
N ARG A 23 7.02 -0.69 -6.61
CA ARG A 23 7.97 -0.32 -5.55
C ARG A 23 8.60 -1.53 -4.85
N PHE A 24 8.02 -2.71 -5.05
CA PHE A 24 8.45 -3.95 -4.45
C PHE A 24 8.99 -4.92 -5.49
N PRO A 25 9.90 -5.82 -5.08
CA PRO A 25 10.31 -6.90 -5.94
C PRO A 25 9.10 -7.73 -6.41
N SER A 26 9.06 -8.05 -7.69
CA SER A 26 7.99 -8.84 -8.30
C SER A 26 7.83 -10.20 -7.64
N TRP A 27 8.92 -10.83 -7.20
CA TRP A 27 8.88 -12.14 -6.53
C TRP A 27 8.02 -12.14 -5.26
N MET A 28 7.93 -11.00 -4.56
CA MET A 28 7.24 -10.92 -3.27
C MET A 28 5.72 -10.72 -3.42
N TRP A 29 5.29 -9.96 -4.42
CA TRP A 29 3.87 -9.56 -4.55
C TRP A 29 3.26 -9.79 -5.92
N ARG A 30 4.05 -9.82 -6.99
CA ARG A 30 3.58 -10.02 -8.37
C ARG A 30 3.84 -11.45 -8.82
N ASN A 31 3.44 -12.40 -7.98
CA ASN A 31 3.52 -13.83 -8.26
C ASN A 31 2.11 -14.42 -8.46
N GLN A 32 2.05 -15.66 -8.96
CA GLN A 32 0.80 -16.33 -9.29
C GLN A 32 -0.10 -16.54 -8.07
N ASP A 33 0.50 -16.84 -6.90
CA ASP A 33 -0.26 -17.09 -5.67
C ASP A 33 -1.01 -15.84 -5.23
N VAL A 34 -0.36 -14.68 -5.28
CA VAL A 34 -1.00 -13.39 -4.96
C VAL A 34 -2.09 -13.05 -5.98
N VAL A 35 -1.88 -13.32 -7.28
CA VAL A 35 -2.91 -13.13 -8.31
C VAL A 35 -4.16 -13.97 -7.99
N VAL A 36 -3.99 -15.26 -7.70
CA VAL A 36 -5.09 -16.19 -7.37
C VAL A 36 -5.78 -15.74 -6.09
N PHE A 37 -5.02 -15.35 -5.07
CA PHE A 37 -5.58 -14.84 -3.82
C PHE A 37 -6.42 -13.57 -4.04
N LEU A 38 -5.94 -12.61 -4.82
CA LEU A 38 -6.69 -11.38 -5.10
C LEU A 38 -7.97 -11.66 -5.90
N GLN A 39 -7.95 -12.61 -6.83
CA GLN A 39 -9.14 -13.05 -7.57
C GLN A 39 -10.19 -13.66 -6.63
N TRP A 40 -9.77 -14.55 -5.73
CA TRP A 40 -10.65 -15.11 -4.72
C TRP A 40 -11.22 -14.03 -3.80
N LEU A 41 -10.38 -13.11 -3.33
CA LEU A 41 -10.79 -12.03 -2.44
C LEU A 41 -11.79 -11.07 -3.11
N ARG A 42 -11.60 -10.81 -4.41
CA ARG A 42 -12.54 -10.04 -5.22
C ARG A 42 -13.92 -10.71 -5.24
N ALA A 43 -13.97 -12.00 -5.54
CA ALA A 43 -15.23 -12.76 -5.57
C ALA A 43 -15.89 -12.82 -4.18
N PHE A 44 -15.09 -13.01 -3.12
CA PHE A 44 -15.56 -12.98 -1.74
C PHE A 44 -16.20 -11.63 -1.37
N ASN A 45 -15.57 -10.52 -1.76
CA ASN A 45 -16.08 -9.17 -1.51
C ASN A 45 -17.32 -8.83 -2.33
N ASP A 46 -17.43 -9.35 -3.56
CA ASP A 46 -18.62 -9.16 -4.40
C ASP A 46 -19.85 -9.92 -3.87
N ALA A 47 -19.64 -10.96 -3.07
CA ALA A 47 -20.72 -11.67 -2.37
C ALA A 47 -21.21 -10.92 -1.10
N GLN A 48 -20.52 -9.86 -0.66
CA GLN A 48 -20.95 -9.09 0.51
C GLN A 48 -22.05 -8.09 0.14
N HIS A 49 -23.10 -8.02 0.96
CA HIS A 49 -24.23 -7.11 0.74
C HIS A 49 -23.92 -5.64 1.04
N PHE A 50 -22.96 -5.38 1.93
CA PHE A 50 -22.60 -4.05 2.41
C PHE A 50 -21.13 -3.74 2.14
N ASP A 51 -20.84 -2.49 1.78
CA ASP A 51 -19.47 -2.07 1.44
C ASP A 51 -18.52 -2.06 2.65
N GLU A 52 -19.05 -1.92 3.86
CA GLU A 52 -18.33 -2.00 5.13
C GLU A 52 -17.91 -3.42 5.47
N ALA A 53 -18.61 -4.43 4.95
CA ALA A 53 -18.27 -5.84 5.13
C ALA A 53 -17.16 -6.31 4.17
N LYS A 54 -16.83 -5.51 3.15
CA LYS A 54 -15.77 -5.85 2.19
C LYS A 54 -14.39 -5.73 2.82
N VAL A 55 -13.61 -6.80 2.68
CA VAL A 55 -12.25 -6.91 3.18
C VAL A 55 -11.30 -6.08 2.32
N GLY A 56 -10.50 -5.25 2.96
CA GLY A 56 -9.43 -4.50 2.30
C GLY A 56 -8.12 -5.30 2.23
N PHE A 57 -7.30 -4.98 1.24
CA PHE A 57 -5.96 -5.55 1.07
C PHE A 57 -4.91 -4.45 1.18
N TYR A 58 -4.11 -4.50 2.25
CA TYR A 58 -3.13 -3.48 2.58
C TYR A 58 -1.76 -4.12 2.80
N GLY A 59 -0.76 -3.66 2.06
CA GLY A 59 0.63 -3.99 2.34
C GLY A 59 1.13 -3.10 3.47
N LEU A 60 1.51 -3.70 4.61
CA LEU A 60 2.31 -3.03 5.63
C LEU A 60 3.77 -3.26 5.28
N ASP A 61 4.47 -2.17 4.99
CA ASP A 61 5.84 -2.23 4.54
C ASP A 61 6.79 -1.48 5.48
N LEU A 62 7.92 -2.11 5.78
CA LEU A 62 9.04 -1.53 6.52
C LEU A 62 10.10 -0.90 5.58
N TYR A 63 10.05 -1.17 4.27
CA TYR A 63 10.98 -0.60 3.28
C TYR A 63 10.71 0.88 2.94
N SER A 64 9.64 1.48 3.47
CA SER A 64 9.45 2.93 3.38
C SER A 64 10.22 3.72 4.44
N LEU A 65 11.07 3.10 5.26
CA LEU A 65 11.75 3.73 6.40
C LEU A 65 12.35 5.11 6.05
N ARG A 66 13.02 5.23 4.89
CA ARG A 66 13.58 6.51 4.42
C ARG A 66 12.49 7.56 4.13
N ALA A 67 11.42 7.19 3.45
CA ALA A 67 10.31 8.10 3.17
C ALA A 67 9.55 8.47 4.45
N SER A 68 9.36 7.51 5.35
CA SER A 68 8.75 7.72 6.67
C SER A 68 9.60 8.64 7.56
N MET A 69 10.92 8.46 7.57
CA MET A 69 11.86 9.35 8.26
C MET A 69 11.80 10.77 7.69
N LEU A 70 11.81 10.93 6.36
CA LEU A 70 11.69 12.25 5.73
C LEU A 70 10.36 12.93 6.05
N ALA A 71 9.25 12.18 6.11
CA ALA A 71 7.95 12.72 6.50
C ALA A 71 7.96 13.24 7.95
N VAL A 72 8.59 12.50 8.87
CA VAL A 72 8.75 12.92 10.27
C VAL A 72 9.64 14.16 10.36
N VAL A 73 10.78 14.19 9.67
CA VAL A 73 11.69 15.36 9.65
C VAL A 73 10.98 16.60 9.09
N SER A 74 10.22 16.46 7.99
CA SER A 74 9.45 17.56 7.38
C SER A 74 8.31 18.06 8.27
N TYR A 75 7.74 17.21 9.12
CA TYR A 75 6.79 17.63 10.15
C TYR A 75 7.50 18.41 11.26
N LEU A 76 8.62 17.89 11.77
CA LEU A 76 9.40 18.54 12.83
C LEU A 76 9.94 19.91 12.41
N ASP A 77 10.27 20.11 11.13
CA ASP A 77 10.69 21.42 10.62
C ASP A 77 9.68 22.56 10.93
N ARG A 78 8.38 22.22 10.99
CA ARG A 78 7.31 23.18 11.28
C ARG A 78 6.87 23.15 12.75
N ALA A 79 6.82 21.96 13.36
CA ALA A 79 6.29 21.78 14.70
C ALA A 79 7.34 21.97 15.82
N ASP A 80 8.59 21.58 15.57
CA ASP A 80 9.71 21.66 16.53
C ASP A 80 11.06 21.74 15.77
N PRO A 81 11.45 22.94 15.29
CA PRO A 81 12.69 23.14 14.53
C PRO A 81 13.97 22.72 15.29
N PRO A 82 14.09 22.90 16.62
CA PRO A 82 15.17 22.31 17.40
C PRO A 82 15.25 20.78 17.31
N ALA A 83 14.13 20.05 17.39
CA ALA A 83 14.12 18.60 17.23
C ALA A 83 14.49 18.18 15.79
N CYS A 84 14.01 18.92 14.78
CA CYS A 84 14.36 18.69 13.38
C CYS A 84 15.88 18.68 13.15
N ARG A 85 16.59 19.69 13.67
CA ARG A 85 18.06 19.79 13.57
C ARG A 85 18.81 18.61 14.19
N LYS A 86 18.28 18.03 15.27
CA LYS A 86 18.88 16.83 15.90
C LYS A 86 18.68 15.57 15.05
N CYS A 87 17.57 15.48 14.33
CA CYS A 87 17.24 14.34 13.48
C CYS A 87 17.93 14.35 12.11
N ALA A 88 18.32 15.52 11.59
CA ALA A 88 18.91 15.67 10.26
C ALA A 88 20.37 15.15 10.14
N GLY A 89 21.09 15.02 11.26
CA GLY A 89 22.53 14.68 11.27
C GLY A 89 23.42 15.86 10.81
N PRO A 90 24.72 15.88 11.14
CA PRO A 90 25.65 16.86 10.58
C PRO A 90 25.98 16.52 9.12
N ASP A 91 26.11 17.56 8.29
CA ASP A 91 26.44 17.49 6.85
C ASP A 91 27.73 16.71 6.53
#